data_AF-A0A6N0GWR2-F1
#
_entry.id   AF-A0A6N0GWR2-F1
#
_cell.length_a   1.000
_cell.length_b   1.000
_cell.length_c   1.000
_cell.angle_alpha   90.00
_cell.angle_beta   90.00
_cell.angle_gamma   90.00
#
_symmetry.space_group_name_H-M   'P 1'
#
loop_
_entity.id
_entity.type
_entity.pdbx_description
1 polymer ?
#
loop_
_entity_poly.entity_id
_entity_poly.type
_entity_poly.pdbx_seq_one_letter_code
_entity_poly.pdbx_strand_id
1 'polypeptide(L)'
;MDWGNAIVRSKTTNDAGDVTTVEMELNLEGDFRKTKKKITWLAQPTPDHPLVDVVLLDYDYLITKKKLEENDDVADFATPVTEFVEEAVADTNVKDLKKGDIMQFERKG
;
A
#
# COMPACT_ATOMS: atom_id res chain seq x y z
N MET A 1 -13.08 -6.05 2.48
CA MET A 1 -12.91 -5.45 1.13
C MET A 1 -13.76 -6.28 0.17
N ASP A 2 -15.04 -5.89 0.00
CA ASP A 2 -16.10 -6.83 -0.45
C ASP A 2 -17.09 -6.16 -1.41
N TRP A 3 -16.59 -5.37 -2.36
CA TRP A 3 -17.40 -4.65 -3.34
C TRP A 3 -17.69 -5.44 -4.64
N GLY A 4 -17.31 -6.71 -4.69
CA GLY A 4 -17.51 -7.57 -5.86
C GLY A 4 -16.34 -7.55 -6.85
N ASN A 5 -16.61 -7.85 -8.11
CA ASN A 5 -15.59 -7.85 -9.16
C ASN A 5 -15.78 -6.67 -10.10
N ALA A 6 -14.70 -6.31 -10.78
CA ALA A 6 -14.75 -5.34 -11.86
C ALA A 6 -13.87 -5.83 -13.01
N ILE A 7 -14.28 -5.50 -14.23
CA ILE A 7 -13.61 -5.89 -15.47
C ILE A 7 -12.95 -4.64 -16.04
N VAL A 8 -11.63 -4.67 -16.22
CA VAL A 8 -10.92 -3.60 -16.93
C VAL A 8 -11.38 -3.57 -18.38
N ARG A 9 -11.88 -2.42 -18.84
CA ARG A 9 -12.35 -2.21 -20.21
C ARG A 9 -11.31 -1.47 -21.06
N SER A 10 -10.69 -0.45 -20.48
CA SER A 10 -9.70 0.36 -21.17
C SER A 10 -8.68 0.95 -20.19
N LYS A 11 -7.60 1.48 -20.74
CA LYS A 11 -6.63 2.30 -20.01
C LYS A 11 -6.20 3.46 -20.89
N THR A 12 -5.89 4.58 -20.26
CA THR A 12 -5.29 5.75 -20.93
C THR A 12 -3.84 5.88 -20.47
N THR A 13 -2.95 6.23 -21.40
CA THR A 13 -1.53 6.48 -21.11
C THR A 13 -1.13 7.89 -21.52
N ASN A 14 -0.16 8.47 -20.81
CA ASN A 14 0.49 9.72 -21.23
C ASN A 14 1.53 9.46 -22.35
N ASP A 15 2.18 10.52 -22.83
CA ASP A 15 3.22 10.45 -23.88
C ASP A 15 4.46 9.65 -23.45
N ALA A 16 4.72 9.55 -22.14
CA ALA A 16 5.80 8.73 -21.58
C ALA A 16 5.45 7.24 -21.47
N GLY A 17 4.18 6.88 -21.70
CA GLY A 17 3.68 5.51 -21.61
C GLY A 17 3.12 5.11 -20.24
N ASP A 18 3.09 6.03 -19.26
CA ASP A 18 2.54 5.77 -17.94
C ASP A 18 1.01 5.72 -17.98
N VAL A 19 0.41 4.79 -17.23
CA VAL A 19 -1.04 4.67 -17.11
C VAL A 19 -1.58 5.78 -16.22
N THR A 20 -2.44 6.64 -16.78
CA THR A 20 -3.06 7.77 -16.06
C THR A 20 -4.49 7.50 -15.65
N THR A 21 -5.19 6.59 -16.32
CA THR A 21 -6.58 6.23 -16.02
C THR A 21 -6.85 4.79 -16.43
N VAL A 22 -7.71 4.11 -15.67
CA VAL A 22 -8.22 2.78 -15.99
C VAL A 22 -9.74 2.83 -15.90
N GLU A 23 -10.43 2.45 -16.97
CA GLU A 23 -11.88 2.32 -16.96
C GLU A 23 -12.26 0.88 -16.63
N MET A 24 -13.15 0.72 -15.66
CA MET A 24 -13.58 -0.57 -15.17
C MET A 24 -15.11 -0.65 -15.14
N GLU A 25 -15.65 -1.81 -15.50
CA GLU A 25 -17.06 -2.11 -15.39
C GLU A 25 -17.32 -2.99 -14.18
N LEU A 26 -18.22 -2.56 -13.31
CA LEU A 26 -18.61 -3.31 -12.13
C LEU A 26 -19.39 -4.57 -12.52
N ASN A 27 -18.97 -5.72 -11.99
CA ASN A 27 -19.56 -7.02 -12.23
C ASN A 27 -19.84 -7.71 -10.88
N LEU A 28 -20.97 -7.36 -10.26
CA LEU A 28 -21.37 -7.86 -8.94
C LEU A 28 -21.82 -9.34 -8.96
N GLU A 29 -22.29 -9.82 -10.11
CA GLU A 29 -22.69 -11.22 -10.30
C GLU A 29 -21.49 -12.16 -10.46
N GLY A 30 -20.28 -11.60 -10.56
CA GLY A 30 -19.04 -12.34 -10.69
C GLY A 30 -18.71 -13.19 -9.47
N ASP A 31 -18.12 -14.38 -9.71
CA ASP A 31 -17.58 -15.21 -8.65
C ASP A 31 -16.19 -14.70 -8.23
N PHE A 32 -16.16 -13.97 -7.11
CA PHE A 32 -14.94 -13.37 -6.57
C PHE A 32 -13.83 -14.39 -6.25
N ARG A 33 -14.16 -15.68 -6.08
CA ARG A 33 -13.16 -16.72 -5.83
C ARG A 33 -12.33 -17.01 -7.08
N LYS A 34 -12.88 -16.76 -8.27
CA LYS A 34 -12.18 -16.92 -9.55
C LYS A 34 -11.31 -15.72 -9.90
N THR A 35 -11.47 -14.61 -9.19
CA THR A 35 -10.71 -13.39 -9.42
C THR A 35 -9.30 -13.50 -8.87
N LYS A 36 -8.31 -13.59 -9.77
CA LYS A 36 -6.89 -13.77 -9.43
C LYS A 36 -6.23 -12.50 -8.88
N LYS A 37 -6.68 -11.33 -9.31
CA LYS A 37 -6.10 -10.03 -8.94
C LYS A 37 -7.03 -9.33 -7.96
N LYS A 38 -6.50 -9.02 -6.78
CA LYS A 38 -7.22 -8.32 -5.71
C LYS A 38 -6.44 -7.07 -5.37
N ILE A 39 -7.13 -5.93 -5.36
CA ILE A 39 -6.55 -4.61 -5.14
C ILE A 39 -7.29 -3.92 -4.00
N THR A 40 -6.59 -3.09 -3.24
CA THR A 40 -7.22 -2.09 -2.37
C THR A 40 -7.50 -0.82 -3.18
N TRP A 41 -8.47 -0.02 -2.77
CA TRP A 41 -8.85 1.22 -3.44
C TRP A 41 -9.36 2.24 -2.43
N LEU A 42 -9.29 3.51 -2.80
CA LEU A 42 -9.89 4.62 -2.07
C LEU A 42 -10.92 5.28 -2.97
N ALA A 43 -12.05 5.68 -2.40
CA ALA A 43 -13.05 6.43 -3.14
C ALA A 43 -12.47 7.79 -3.58
N GLN A 44 -13.03 8.35 -4.66
CA GLN A 44 -12.70 9.71 -5.04
C GLN A 44 -13.07 10.67 -3.89
N PRO A 45 -12.17 11.58 -3.49
CA PRO A 45 -12.43 12.48 -2.37
C PRO A 45 -13.64 13.38 -2.62
N THR A 46 -14.43 13.59 -1.58
CA THR A 46 -15.49 14.61 -1.53
C THR A 46 -15.19 15.62 -0.42
N PRO A 47 -15.86 16.78 -0.37
CA PRO A 47 -15.68 17.73 0.73
C PRO A 47 -15.94 17.11 2.12
N ASP A 48 -16.92 16.22 2.23
CA ASP A 48 -17.28 15.55 3.48
C ASP A 48 -16.35 14.36 3.81
N HIS A 49 -15.75 13.75 2.78
CA HIS A 49 -14.86 12.61 2.90
C HIS A 49 -13.56 12.85 2.10
N PRO A 50 -12.68 13.75 2.56
CA PRO A 50 -11.41 14.00 1.92
C PRO A 50 -10.44 12.84 2.16
N LEU A 51 -9.55 12.59 1.20
CA LEU A 51 -8.38 11.76 1.44
C LEU A 51 -7.38 12.51 2.33
N VAL A 52 -6.48 11.77 2.96
CA VAL A 52 -5.49 12.29 3.91
C VAL A 52 -4.10 11.99 3.40
N ASP A 53 -3.29 13.01 3.26
CA ASP A 53 -1.86 12.83 2.96
C ASP A 53 -1.18 12.20 4.18
N VAL A 54 -0.49 11.10 3.94
CA VAL A 54 0.24 10.34 4.96
C VAL A 54 1.63 10.02 4.47
N VAL A 55 2.54 9.80 5.42
CA VAL A 55 3.86 9.25 5.16
C VAL A 55 3.90 7.86 5.78
N LEU A 56 4.11 6.85 4.93
CA LEU A 56 4.30 5.48 5.37
C LEU A 56 5.80 5.28 5.61
N LEU A 57 6.11 4.74 6.78
CA LEU A 57 7.48 4.41 7.19
C LEU A 57 7.57 2.89 7.32
N ASP A 58 8.18 2.26 6.32
CA ASP A 58 8.49 0.84 6.35
C ASP A 58 9.91 0.64 6.87
N TYR A 59 10.07 -0.34 7.74
CA TYR A 59 11.35 -0.61 8.41
C TYR A 59 11.87 -2.01 8.07
N ASP A 60 13.14 -2.10 7.70
CA ASP A 60 13.85 -3.37 7.49
C ASP A 60 14.68 -3.74 8.74
N TYR A 61 15.24 -4.94 8.73
CA TYR A 61 16.14 -5.40 9.77
C TYR A 61 17.36 -4.49 9.88
N LEU A 62 17.77 -4.18 11.11
CA LEU A 62 18.96 -3.36 11.39
C LEU A 62 20.27 -4.02 10.94
N ILE A 63 20.30 -5.35 10.93
CA ILE A 63 21.46 -6.14 10.53
C ILE A 63 21.08 -7.20 9.50
N THR A 64 22.02 -7.47 8.60
CA THR A 64 21.89 -8.45 7.52
C THR A 64 22.16 -9.89 7.98
N LYS A 65 22.83 -10.06 9.13
CA LYS A 65 23.16 -11.36 9.71
C LYS A 65 22.19 -11.72 10.84
N LYS A 66 21.50 -12.85 10.72
CA LYS A 66 20.49 -13.33 11.70
C LYS A 66 21.02 -13.47 13.13
N LYS A 67 22.30 -13.83 13.27
CA LYS A 67 22.99 -13.97 14.56
C LYS A 67 24.46 -13.61 14.37
N LEU A 68 24.95 -12.67 15.17
CA LEU A 68 26.36 -12.34 15.25
C LEU A 68 27.09 -13.36 16.14
N GLU A 69 28.30 -13.71 15.76
CA GLU A 69 29.24 -14.54 16.50
C GLU A 69 30.22 -13.65 17.28
N GLU A 70 30.96 -14.22 18.23
CA GLU A 70 31.79 -13.47 19.18
C GLU A 70 32.84 -12.55 18.53
N ASN A 71 33.28 -12.87 17.31
CA ASN A 71 34.31 -12.13 16.59
C ASN A 71 33.77 -11.25 15.45
N ASP A 72 32.44 -11.13 15.32
CA ASP A 72 31.84 -10.25 14.32
C ASP A 72 31.79 -8.79 14.82
N ASP A 73 32.10 -7.83 13.95
CA ASP A 73 31.77 -6.43 14.17
C ASP A 73 30.37 -6.12 13.60
N VAL A 74 29.48 -5.54 14.42
CA VAL A 74 28.12 -5.14 14.00
C VAL A 74 28.17 -4.20 12.80
N ALA A 75 29.17 -3.32 12.73
CA ALA A 75 29.31 -2.35 11.65
C ALA A 75 29.43 -3.01 10.27
N ASP A 76 30.05 -4.20 10.20
CA ASP A 76 30.22 -4.96 8.97
C ASP A 76 28.90 -5.58 8.46
N PHE A 77 27.90 -5.71 9.34
CA PHE A 77 26.61 -6.33 9.03
C PHE A 77 25.44 -5.36 9.08
N ALA A 78 25.67 -4.06 9.30
CA ALA A 78 24.63 -3.06 9.31
C ALA A 78 23.89 -3.00 7.96
N THR A 79 22.57 -3.04 7.99
CA THR A 79 21.76 -2.91 6.77
C THR A 79 21.90 -1.48 6.21
N PRO A 80 22.29 -1.30 4.93
CA PRO A 80 22.57 0.04 4.39
C PRO A 80 21.37 0.99 4.37
N VAL A 81 20.15 0.44 4.20
CA VAL A 81 18.89 1.18 4.18
C VAL A 81 17.89 0.42 5.04
N THR A 82 17.48 1.02 6.14
CA THR A 82 16.58 0.41 7.14
C THR A 82 15.23 1.11 7.24
N GLU A 83 15.09 2.31 6.69
CA GLU A 83 13.86 3.08 6.68
C GLU A 83 13.52 3.43 5.23
N PHE A 84 12.29 3.15 4.84
CA PHE A 84 11.74 3.46 3.53
C PHE A 84 10.55 4.39 3.75
N VAL A 85 10.67 5.59 3.18
CA VAL A 85 9.68 6.66 3.30
C VAL A 85 8.86 6.69 2.02
N GLU A 86 7.56 6.49 2.12
CA GLU A 86 6.62 6.56 0.99
C GLU A 86 5.54 7.60 1.30
N GLU A 87 5.46 8.64 0.47
CA GLU A 87 4.33 9.57 0.46
C GLU A 87 3.11 8.86 -0.14
N ALA A 88 1.97 8.92 0.56
CA ALA A 88 0.75 8.25 0.15
C ALA A 88 -0.49 9.05 0.54
N VAL A 89 -1.64 8.58 0.06
CA VAL A 89 -2.95 9.05 0.48
C VAL A 89 -3.70 7.92 1.17
N ALA A 90 -4.45 8.25 2.23
CA ALA A 90 -5.23 7.32 3.03
C ALA A 90 -6.68 7.78 3.18
N ASP A 91 -7.54 6.84 3.62
CA ASP A 91 -8.93 7.11 3.96
C ASP A 91 -9.05 8.06 5.16
N THR A 92 -10.12 8.88 5.22
CA THR A 92 -10.29 9.88 6.29
C THR A 92 -10.29 9.31 7.71
N ASN A 93 -10.61 8.03 7.88
CA ASN A 93 -10.64 7.37 9.19
C ASN A 93 -9.27 7.38 9.90
N VAL A 94 -8.17 7.55 9.17
CA VAL A 94 -6.83 7.59 9.79
C VAL A 94 -6.61 8.83 10.66
N LYS A 95 -7.42 9.89 10.50
CA LYS A 95 -7.29 11.12 11.30
C LYS A 95 -7.60 10.91 12.77
N ASP A 96 -8.41 9.91 13.09
CA ASP A 96 -8.85 9.63 14.45
C ASP A 96 -7.92 8.68 15.21
N LEU A 97 -6.88 8.17 14.52
CA LEU A 97 -5.88 7.30 15.12
C LEU A 97 -5.02 8.05 16.13
N LYS A 98 -4.70 7.37 17.21
CA LYS A 98 -3.81 7.83 18.26
C LYS A 98 -2.48 7.10 18.18
N LYS A 99 -1.44 7.73 18.73
CA LYS A 99 -0.14 7.08 18.85
C LYS A 99 -0.27 5.75 19.61
N GLY A 100 0.18 4.68 18.98
CA GLY A 100 0.12 3.32 19.52
C GLY A 100 -1.10 2.52 19.09
N ASP A 101 -2.04 3.12 18.34
CA ASP A 101 -3.10 2.36 17.70
C ASP A 101 -2.50 1.42 16.66
N ILE A 102 -3.03 0.20 16.60
CA ILE A 102 -2.61 -0.84 15.66
C ILE A 102 -3.75 -1.08 14.70
N MET A 103 -3.47 -0.88 13.42
CA MET A 103 -4.37 -1.19 12.32
C MET A 103 -3.57 -1.82 11.18
N GLN A 104 -4.30 -2.40 10.24
CA GLN A 104 -3.74 -2.97 9.02
C GLN A 104 -4.17 -2.14 7.82
N PHE A 105 -3.21 -1.71 7.02
CA PHE A 105 -3.52 -1.25 5.67
C PHE A 105 -3.66 -2.48 4.78
N GLU A 106 -4.88 -2.71 4.32
CA GLU A 106 -5.22 -3.86 3.47
C GLU A 106 -4.23 -4.00 2.30
N ARG A 107 -3.49 -5.11 2.29
CA ARG A 107 -2.48 -5.47 1.27
C ARG A 107 -1.22 -4.59 1.23
N LYS A 108 -0.96 -3.77 2.25
CA LYS A 108 0.29 -3.02 2.44
C LYS A 108 1.07 -3.48 3.68
N GLY A 109 0.38 -3.91 4.74
CA GLY A 109 0.97 -4.42 5.98
C GLY A 109 -0.10 -4.56 7.05
#